data_AF-A0A811S6Z8-F1
#
_entry.id   AF-A0A811S6Z8-F1
#
_cell.length_a   1.000
_cell.length_b   1.000
_cell.length_c   1.000
_cell.angle_alpha   90.00
_cell.angle_beta   90.00
_cell.angle_gamma   90.00
#
_symmetry.space_group_name_H-M   'P 1'
#
loop_
_entity.id
_entity.type
_entity.pdbx_description
1 polymer ?
#
loop_
_entity_poly.entity_id
_entity_poly.type
_entity_poly.pdbx_seq_one_letter_code
_entity_poly.pdbx_strand_id
1 'polypeptide(L)'
;MLSPAHLAFAAAFLIVVRSSAPAAAARPIFAGKPSPSEATATARWLAAQNTWGVLSTISSDLSGAPFGNVVSYSDGVPGEGRGIPYFYLTTLDPTARDALEDERTSFTLSEFPLGTCGKIDPENPTCAKLTLNGKLKMVDLESSEADLAKLALFTKHPEMKGIRAQ
;
A
#
# COMPACT_ATOMS: atom_id res chain seq x y z
N MET A 1 63.17 -4.32 28.72
CA MET A 1 62.48 -3.28 27.93
C MET A 1 61.27 -3.95 27.29
N LEU A 2 60.06 -3.54 27.70
CA LEU A 2 58.79 -4.21 27.39
C LEU A 2 58.35 -4.00 25.92
N SER A 3 57.75 -5.04 25.34
CA SER A 3 57.06 -5.04 24.05
C SER A 3 55.69 -4.34 24.15
N PRO A 4 55.28 -3.50 23.19
CA PRO A 4 53.89 -3.03 23.07
C PRO A 4 53.14 -3.96 22.10
N ALA A 5 52.32 -4.87 22.60
CA ALA A 5 50.93 -4.67 23.03
C ALA A 5 49.95 -4.67 21.84
N HIS A 6 49.26 -5.81 21.76
CA HIS A 6 48.08 -6.14 20.99
C HIS A 6 47.07 -4.98 20.86
N LEU A 7 46.83 -4.50 19.64
CA LEU A 7 45.60 -3.79 19.31
C LEU A 7 44.46 -4.81 19.27
N ALA A 8 43.76 -4.94 20.39
CA ALA A 8 42.46 -5.61 20.42
C ALA A 8 41.43 -4.71 19.71
N PHE A 9 41.10 -5.06 18.47
CA PHE A 9 39.90 -4.54 17.79
C PHE A 9 38.67 -5.07 18.53
N ALA A 10 38.13 -4.27 19.45
CA ALA A 10 36.79 -4.50 19.98
C ALA A 10 35.78 -4.26 18.86
N ALA A 11 35.40 -5.32 18.15
CA ALA A 11 34.26 -5.30 17.25
C ALA A 11 32.99 -5.09 18.10
N ALA A 12 32.57 -3.83 18.22
CA ALA A 12 31.28 -3.49 18.79
C ALA A 12 30.19 -4.07 17.88
N PHE A 13 29.68 -5.25 18.22
CA PHE A 13 28.43 -5.77 17.68
C PHE A 13 27.31 -4.82 18.14
N LEU A 14 27.03 -3.80 17.32
CA LEU A 14 25.79 -3.05 17.41
C LEU A 14 24.66 -3.99 17.02
N ILE A 15 24.07 -4.66 18.01
CA ILE A 15 22.81 -5.37 17.86
C ILE A 15 21.76 -4.29 17.59
N VAL A 16 21.50 -4.01 16.30
CA VAL A 16 20.35 -3.22 15.88
C VAL A 16 19.13 -4.08 16.12
N VAL A 17 18.54 -3.95 17.31
CA VAL A 17 17.21 -4.48 17.59
C VAL A 17 16.23 -3.70 16.71
N ARG A 18 15.90 -4.25 15.53
CA ARG A 18 14.74 -3.78 14.77
C ARG A 18 13.53 -4.08 15.62
N SER A 19 13.00 -3.06 16.30
CA SER A 19 11.70 -3.12 16.94
C SER A 19 10.67 -3.47 15.87
N SER A 20 10.19 -4.71 15.86
CA SER A 20 9.00 -5.08 15.09
C SER A 20 7.86 -4.25 15.64
N ALA A 21 7.43 -3.23 14.90
CA ALA A 21 6.25 -2.47 15.27
C ALA A 21 5.08 -3.46 15.43
N PRO A 22 4.34 -3.43 16.55
CA PRO A 22 3.18 -4.29 16.71
C PRO A 22 2.20 -3.98 15.58
N ALA A 23 1.64 -5.03 14.98
CA ALA A 23 0.58 -4.90 13.98
C ALA A 23 -0.50 -3.97 14.54
N ALA A 24 -0.62 -2.78 13.95
CA ALA A 24 -1.56 -1.77 14.42
C ALA A 24 -2.97 -2.38 14.34
N ALA A 25 -3.59 -2.61 15.50
CA ALA A 25 -4.98 -3.05 15.56
C ALA A 25 -5.83 -2.13 14.68
N ALA A 26 -6.67 -2.72 13.82
CA ALA A 26 -7.54 -1.98 12.91
C ALA A 26 -8.39 -1.02 13.76
N ARG A 27 -8.17 0.29 13.61
CA ARG A 27 -9.04 1.29 14.22
C ARG A 27 -10.32 1.34 13.38
N PRO A 28 -11.51 1.36 14.00
CA PRO A 28 -12.75 1.52 13.27
C PRO A 28 -12.67 2.79 12.43
N ILE A 29 -12.90 2.65 11.11
CA ILE A 29 -12.91 3.79 10.20
C ILE A 29 -14.18 4.60 10.43
N PHE A 30 -13.99 5.90 10.68
CA PHE A 30 -15.08 6.84 10.91
C PHE A 30 -16.00 6.89 9.69
N ALA A 31 -17.32 6.83 9.91
CA ALA A 31 -18.31 6.83 8.83
C ALA A 31 -18.38 8.17 8.06
N GLY A 32 -17.93 9.28 8.67
CA GLY A 32 -17.86 10.60 8.04
C GLY A 32 -16.47 10.96 7.51
N LYS A 33 -16.41 11.94 6.60
CA LYS A 33 -15.13 12.55 6.19
C LYS A 33 -14.48 13.23 7.41
N PRO A 34 -13.22 12.91 7.76
CA PRO A 34 -12.51 13.57 8.85
C PRO A 34 -12.29 15.07 8.59
N SER A 35 -11.94 15.83 9.63
CA SER A 35 -11.58 17.24 9.44
C SER A 35 -10.37 17.35 8.50
N PRO A 36 -10.31 18.35 7.60
CA PRO A 36 -9.13 18.58 6.76
C PRO A 36 -7.83 18.78 7.56
N SER A 37 -7.92 19.23 8.81
CA SER A 37 -6.76 19.36 9.71
C SER A 37 -6.21 18.02 10.22
N GLU A 38 -6.97 16.93 10.08
CA GLU A 38 -6.61 15.59 10.53
C GLU A 38 -6.05 14.76 9.36
N ALA A 39 -4.87 15.14 8.85
CA ALA A 39 -4.26 14.55 7.65
C ALA A 39 -4.17 13.02 7.70
N THR A 40 -3.72 12.45 8.83
CA THR A 40 -3.63 10.99 9.00
C THR A 40 -5.00 10.32 8.98
N ALA A 41 -6.00 10.90 9.63
CA ALA A 41 -7.36 10.35 9.62
C ALA A 41 -7.95 10.41 8.21
N THR A 42 -7.77 11.53 7.52
CA THR A 42 -8.21 11.73 6.13
C THR A 42 -7.56 10.72 5.19
N ALA A 43 -6.25 10.47 5.31
CA ALA A 43 -5.55 9.48 4.50
C ALA A 43 -6.09 8.05 4.74
N ARG A 44 -6.31 7.67 6.00
CA ARG A 44 -6.87 6.36 6.37
C ARG A 44 -8.31 6.19 5.90
N TRP A 45 -9.12 7.24 6.05
CA TRP A 45 -10.48 7.27 5.53
C TRP A 45 -10.49 7.14 4.00
N LEU A 46 -9.64 7.87 3.28
CA LEU A 46 -9.61 7.82 1.83
C LEU A 46 -9.20 6.44 1.30
N ALA A 47 -8.24 5.79 1.96
CA ALA A 47 -7.83 4.42 1.67
C ALA A 47 -8.92 3.38 1.98
N ALA A 48 -9.72 3.60 3.01
CA ALA A 48 -10.80 2.70 3.39
C ALA A 48 -12.03 2.81 2.48
N GLN A 49 -12.39 4.04 2.09
CA GLN A 49 -13.62 4.32 1.32
C GLN A 49 -13.49 4.01 -0.17
N ASN A 50 -12.28 4.11 -0.73
CA ASN A 50 -12.06 3.74 -2.12
C ASN A 50 -11.92 2.22 -2.29
N THR A 51 -12.25 1.77 -3.50
CA THR A 51 -12.14 0.35 -3.92
C THR A 51 -11.18 0.16 -5.10
N TRP A 52 -10.77 1.26 -5.74
CA TRP A 52 -9.83 1.28 -6.86
C TRP A 52 -8.94 2.53 -6.80
N GLY A 53 -7.85 2.55 -7.55
CA GLY A 53 -6.96 3.69 -7.68
C GLY A 53 -6.00 3.56 -8.86
N VAL A 54 -5.01 4.44 -8.93
CA VAL A 54 -3.95 4.38 -9.95
C VAL A 54 -2.66 3.88 -9.30
N LEU A 55 -2.20 2.70 -9.70
CA LEU A 55 -0.90 2.16 -9.32
C LEU A 55 0.11 2.46 -10.42
N SER A 56 1.18 3.17 -10.05
CA SER A 56 2.25 3.58 -10.94
C SER A 56 3.49 2.73 -10.71
N THR A 57 4.01 2.16 -11.78
CA THR A 57 5.21 1.30 -11.84
C THR A 57 6.27 1.90 -12.78
N ILE A 58 7.47 1.33 -12.77
CA ILE A 58 8.54 1.64 -13.72
C ILE A 58 8.52 0.57 -14.80
N SER A 59 8.19 0.96 -16.03
CA SER A 59 7.92 -0.01 -17.08
C SER A 59 9.19 -0.66 -17.61
N SER A 60 9.26 -1.99 -17.58
CA SER A 60 10.35 -2.72 -18.23
C SER A 60 10.21 -2.75 -19.76
N ASP A 61 8.96 -2.84 -20.23
CA ASP A 61 8.61 -2.83 -21.67
C ASP A 61 8.85 -1.47 -22.33
N LEU A 62 8.83 -0.37 -21.57
CA LEU A 62 8.96 1.02 -22.08
C LEU A 62 10.25 1.70 -21.60
N SER A 63 11.34 0.96 -21.48
CA SER A 63 12.68 1.50 -21.16
C SER A 63 12.71 2.38 -19.89
N GLY A 64 11.98 1.98 -18.85
CA GLY A 64 11.92 2.67 -17.57
C GLY A 64 10.96 3.86 -17.52
N ALA A 65 10.10 4.06 -18.52
CA ALA A 65 9.05 5.07 -18.47
C ALA A 65 8.07 4.79 -17.31
N PRO A 66 7.55 5.83 -16.62
CA PRO A 66 6.51 5.64 -15.62
C PRO A 66 5.22 5.15 -16.29
N PHE A 67 4.62 4.10 -15.73
CA PHE A 67 3.39 3.51 -16.23
C PHE A 67 2.32 3.53 -15.13
N GLY A 68 1.20 4.20 -15.37
CA GLY A 68 0.07 4.26 -14.45
C GLY A 68 -1.06 3.37 -14.92
N ASN A 69 -1.52 2.46 -14.06
CA ASN A 69 -2.62 1.55 -14.35
C ASN A 69 -3.76 1.69 -13.33
N VAL A 70 -4.99 1.49 -13.78
CA VAL A 70 -6.16 1.47 -12.90
C VAL A 70 -6.29 0.09 -12.29
N VAL A 71 -6.23 0.01 -10.95
CA VAL A 71 -6.28 -1.26 -10.23
C VAL A 71 -7.34 -1.24 -9.14
N SER A 72 -8.02 -2.37 -8.97
CA SER A 72 -8.85 -2.64 -7.79
C SER A 72 -7.96 -3.00 -6.60
N TYR A 73 -8.34 -2.56 -5.41
CA TYR A 73 -7.61 -2.86 -4.17
C TYR A 73 -8.57 -2.97 -2.98
N SER A 74 -8.03 -3.47 -1.87
CA SER A 74 -8.69 -3.39 -0.57
C SER A 74 -7.67 -3.25 0.55
N ASP A 75 -7.96 -2.40 1.55
CA ASP A 75 -7.12 -2.25 2.74
C ASP A 75 -7.64 -3.04 3.96
N GLY A 76 -8.74 -3.77 3.80
CA GLY A 76 -9.42 -4.54 4.83
C GLY A 76 -10.90 -4.77 4.48
N VAL A 77 -11.63 -5.50 5.34
CA VAL A 77 -13.09 -5.60 5.21
C VAL A 77 -13.75 -4.26 5.56
N PRO A 78 -14.97 -3.97 5.08
CA PRO A 78 -15.68 -2.73 5.41
C PRO A 78 -15.72 -2.46 6.92
N GLY A 79 -15.25 -1.29 7.34
CA GLY A 79 -15.17 -0.89 8.76
C GLY A 79 -13.88 -1.31 9.49
N GLU A 80 -13.10 -2.25 8.95
CA GLU A 80 -11.89 -2.80 9.58
C GLU A 80 -10.61 -2.63 8.73
N GLY A 81 -10.55 -1.56 7.93
CA GLY A 81 -9.38 -1.23 7.12
C GLY A 81 -8.10 -1.02 7.94
N ARG A 82 -7.06 -1.77 7.57
CA ARG A 82 -5.73 -1.74 8.18
C ARG A 82 -4.79 -0.75 7.49
N GLY A 83 -5.22 -0.14 6.39
CA GLY A 83 -4.44 0.84 5.60
C GLY A 83 -3.24 0.25 4.88
N ILE A 84 -3.23 -1.08 4.69
CA ILE A 84 -2.28 -1.78 3.82
C ILE A 84 -3.05 -2.15 2.55
N PRO A 85 -2.82 -1.47 1.42
CA PRO A 85 -3.49 -1.80 0.16
C PRO A 85 -3.04 -3.17 -0.36
N TYR A 86 -3.96 -4.12 -0.44
CA TYR A 86 -3.77 -5.38 -1.15
C TYR A 86 -4.36 -5.27 -2.56
N PHE A 87 -3.68 -5.88 -3.51
CA PHE A 87 -4.06 -5.92 -4.92
C PHE A 87 -4.17 -7.37 -5.37
N TYR A 88 -5.04 -7.64 -6.34
CA TYR A 88 -5.15 -8.95 -6.98
C TYR A 88 -4.73 -8.82 -8.44
N LEU A 89 -3.43 -9.04 -8.70
CA LEU A 89 -2.80 -8.76 -9.99
C LEU A 89 -2.37 -10.06 -10.67
N THR A 90 -2.25 -10.03 -11.99
CA THR A 90 -1.70 -11.11 -12.80
C THR A 90 -0.51 -10.63 -13.62
N THR A 91 0.46 -11.52 -13.86
CA THR A 91 1.63 -11.23 -14.72
C THR A 91 1.29 -11.02 -16.19
N LEU A 92 0.05 -11.29 -16.61
CA LEU A 92 -0.45 -10.89 -17.92
C LEU A 92 -0.61 -9.37 -18.05
N ASP A 93 -0.82 -8.67 -16.93
CA ASP A 93 -0.87 -7.22 -16.85
C ASP A 93 0.55 -6.63 -16.67
N PRO A 94 0.92 -5.54 -17.38
CA PRO A 94 2.24 -4.90 -17.25
C PRO A 94 2.60 -4.51 -15.82
N THR A 95 1.64 -4.05 -15.02
CA THR A 95 1.88 -3.57 -13.65
C THR A 95 2.51 -4.66 -12.77
N ALA A 96 2.07 -5.91 -12.89
CA ALA A 96 2.65 -6.99 -12.10
C ALA A 96 4.07 -7.34 -12.56
N ARG A 97 4.32 -7.35 -13.88
CA ARG A 97 5.66 -7.63 -14.43
C ARG A 97 6.65 -6.53 -14.05
N ASP A 98 6.26 -5.27 -14.25
CA ASP A 98 7.05 -4.11 -13.89
C ASP A 98 7.45 -4.17 -12.42
N ALA A 99 6.50 -4.47 -11.53
CA ALA A 99 6.76 -4.52 -10.09
C ALA A 99 7.62 -5.71 -9.63
N LEU A 100 7.67 -6.80 -10.40
CA LEU A 100 8.57 -7.92 -10.15
C LEU A 100 10.02 -7.58 -10.52
N GLU A 101 10.22 -6.71 -11.52
CA GLU A 101 11.54 -6.23 -11.92
C GLU A 101 12.02 -5.06 -11.06
N ASP A 102 11.15 -4.09 -10.81
CA ASP A 102 11.39 -2.94 -9.94
C ASP A 102 10.19 -2.69 -9.02
N GLU A 103 10.37 -3.04 -7.75
CA GLU A 103 9.32 -2.93 -6.75
C GLU A 103 8.90 -1.49 -6.42
N ARG A 104 9.65 -0.46 -6.85
CA ARG A 104 9.33 0.94 -6.54
C ARG A 104 8.03 1.36 -7.22
N THR A 105 7.05 1.73 -6.40
CA THR A 105 5.70 2.06 -6.87
C THR A 105 5.12 3.26 -6.15
N SER A 106 4.13 3.87 -6.79
CA SER A 106 3.29 4.92 -6.22
C SER A 106 1.82 4.56 -6.43
N PHE A 107 1.00 4.66 -5.39
CA PHE A 107 -0.43 4.37 -5.46
C PHE A 107 -1.26 5.60 -5.10
N THR A 108 -2.07 6.07 -6.03
CA THR A 108 -2.83 7.32 -5.90
C THR A 108 -4.32 7.06 -5.83
N LEU A 109 -4.97 7.73 -4.88
CA LEU A 109 -6.42 7.73 -4.66
C LEU A 109 -6.97 9.15 -4.75
N SER A 110 -8.20 9.25 -5.27
CA SER A 110 -8.97 10.48 -5.33
C SER A 110 -10.20 10.38 -4.45
N GLU A 111 -10.57 11.46 -3.76
CA GLU A 111 -11.85 11.56 -3.06
C GLU A 111 -13.02 11.74 -4.05
N PHE A 112 -12.77 12.32 -5.22
CA PHE A 112 -13.83 12.74 -6.12
C PHE A 112 -14.80 11.62 -6.53
N PRO A 113 -14.35 10.39 -6.84
CA PRO A 113 -15.26 9.27 -7.15
C PRO A 113 -16.18 8.86 -6.00
N LEU A 114 -15.87 9.24 -4.75
CA LEU A 114 -16.73 8.99 -3.59
C LEU A 114 -17.95 9.92 -3.53
N GLY A 115 -17.98 10.98 -4.34
CA GLY A 115 -19.07 11.96 -4.38
C GLY A 115 -19.09 12.95 -3.20
N THR A 116 -18.17 12.83 -2.24
CA THR A 116 -18.10 13.69 -1.05
C THR A 116 -17.54 15.09 -1.32
N CYS A 117 -16.92 15.30 -2.49
CA CYS A 117 -16.45 16.62 -2.92
C CYS A 117 -17.59 17.53 -3.42
N GLY A 118 -18.81 17.00 -3.66
CA GLY A 118 -19.91 17.79 -4.20
C GLY A 118 -19.68 18.18 -5.66
N LYS A 119 -19.78 19.48 -5.98
CA LYS A 119 -19.66 20.01 -7.35
C LYS A 119 -18.33 20.71 -7.64
N ILE A 120 -17.38 20.65 -6.71
CA ILE A 120 -16.08 21.29 -6.90
C ILE A 120 -15.18 20.43 -7.79
N ASP A 121 -14.21 21.08 -8.42
CA ASP A 121 -13.23 20.40 -9.26
C ASP A 121 -12.39 19.37 -8.45
N PRO A 122 -12.02 18.20 -9.02
CA PRO A 122 -11.17 17.21 -8.35
C PRO A 122 -9.79 17.74 -7.92
N GLU A 123 -9.29 18.83 -8.53
CA GLU A 123 -8.05 19.47 -8.14
C GLU A 123 -8.20 20.50 -7.03
N ASN A 124 -9.43 20.87 -6.66
CA ASN A 124 -9.67 21.75 -5.53
C ASN A 124 -9.05 21.13 -4.26
N PRO A 125 -8.23 21.88 -3.49
CA PRO A 125 -7.49 21.33 -2.34
C PRO A 125 -8.39 20.81 -1.21
N THR A 126 -9.69 21.15 -1.22
CA THR A 126 -10.67 20.60 -0.26
C THR A 126 -11.22 19.23 -0.67
N CYS A 127 -11.02 18.82 -1.93
CA CYS A 127 -11.23 17.47 -2.44
C CYS A 127 -9.92 16.69 -2.28
N ALA A 128 -9.87 15.79 -1.30
CA ALA A 128 -8.63 15.14 -0.88
C ALA A 128 -8.09 14.19 -1.95
N LYS A 129 -6.77 14.09 -1.98
CA LYS A 129 -6.01 13.12 -2.78
C LYS A 129 -4.97 12.48 -1.88
N LEU A 130 -4.71 11.19 -2.06
CA LEU A 130 -3.66 10.46 -1.34
C LEU A 130 -2.73 9.83 -2.35
N THR A 131 -1.43 9.93 -2.10
CA THR A 131 -0.41 9.19 -2.85
C THR A 131 0.48 8.46 -1.85
N LEU A 132 0.49 7.13 -1.94
CA LEU A 132 1.32 6.24 -1.14
C LEU A 132 2.52 5.81 -1.98
N ASN A 133 3.72 6.20 -1.57
CA ASN A 133 4.95 5.77 -2.22
C ASN A 133 5.57 4.63 -1.43
N GLY A 134 6.04 3.59 -2.12
CA GLY A 134 6.59 2.43 -1.44
C GLY A 134 7.10 1.36 -2.39
N LYS A 135 6.99 0.12 -1.90
CA LYS A 135 7.45 -1.07 -2.60
C LYS A 135 6.27 -2.03 -2.74
N LEU A 136 5.96 -2.47 -3.96
CA LEU A 136 4.95 -3.50 -4.18
C LEU A 136 5.61 -4.85 -3.92
N LYS A 137 5.02 -5.65 -3.03
CA LYS A 137 5.57 -6.93 -2.61
C LYS A 137 4.55 -8.03 -2.85
N MET A 138 5.02 -9.17 -3.33
CA MET A 138 4.20 -10.38 -3.32
C MET A 138 3.96 -10.83 -1.88
N VAL A 139 2.71 -11.12 -1.58
CA VAL A 139 2.31 -11.72 -0.30
C VAL A 139 2.65 -13.21 -0.35
N ASP A 140 3.27 -13.73 0.71
CA ASP A 140 3.50 -15.17 0.85
C ASP A 140 2.16 -15.90 0.94
N LEU A 141 1.87 -16.77 -0.02
CA LEU A 141 0.56 -17.42 -0.18
C LEU A 141 0.20 -18.37 0.96
N GLU A 142 1.20 -18.86 1.69
CA GLU A 142 1.04 -19.75 2.84
C GLU A 142 0.93 -18.99 4.18
N SER A 143 0.99 -17.66 4.14
CA SER A 143 0.92 -16.81 5.32
C SER A 143 -0.52 -16.45 5.70
N SER A 144 -0.74 -16.12 6.98
CA SER A 144 -2.00 -15.55 7.46
C SER A 144 -2.31 -14.17 6.85
N GLU A 145 -1.31 -13.47 6.31
CA GLU A 145 -1.49 -12.24 5.56
C GLU A 145 -2.22 -12.51 4.23
N ALA A 146 -1.93 -13.63 3.55
CA ALA A 146 -2.63 -14.00 2.31
C ALA A 146 -4.12 -14.26 2.55
N ASP A 147 -4.48 -14.89 3.66
CA ASP A 147 -5.88 -15.11 4.03
C ASP A 147 -6.59 -13.77 4.32
N LEU A 148 -5.93 -12.86 5.03
CA LEU A 148 -6.43 -11.51 5.26
C LEU A 148 -6.58 -10.72 3.96
N ALA A 149 -5.60 -10.78 3.07
CA ALA A 149 -5.61 -10.10 1.78
C ALA A 149 -6.75 -10.62 0.90
N LYS A 150 -6.89 -11.95 0.76
CA LYS A 150 -8.00 -12.59 0.04
C LYS A 150 -9.35 -12.19 0.62
N LEU A 151 -9.52 -12.24 1.94
CA LEU A 151 -10.77 -11.84 2.58
C LEU A 151 -11.08 -10.35 2.33
N ALA A 152 -10.09 -9.47 2.46
CA ALA A 152 -10.25 -8.03 2.23
C ALA A 152 -10.63 -7.74 0.77
N LEU A 153 -9.92 -8.34 -0.18
CA LEU A 153 -10.14 -8.18 -1.61
C LEU A 153 -11.50 -8.74 -2.02
N PHE A 154 -11.80 -9.98 -1.68
CA PHE A 154 -13.01 -10.67 -2.13
C PHE A 154 -14.29 -10.17 -1.45
N THR A 155 -14.16 -9.48 -0.31
CA THR A 155 -15.28 -8.76 0.32
C THR A 155 -15.59 -7.47 -0.43
N LYS A 156 -14.59 -6.66 -0.80
CA LYS A 156 -14.81 -5.42 -1.57
C LYS A 156 -15.05 -5.67 -3.06
N HIS A 157 -14.54 -6.77 -3.60
CA HIS A 157 -14.57 -7.14 -5.02
C HIS A 157 -15.01 -8.61 -5.19
N PRO A 158 -16.32 -8.92 -5.06
CA PRO A 158 -16.81 -10.31 -5.07
C PRO A 158 -16.48 -11.10 -6.34
N GLU A 159 -16.38 -10.43 -7.49
CA GLU A 159 -16.06 -11.06 -8.78
C GLU A 159 -14.68 -11.74 -8.78
N MET A 160 -13.73 -11.25 -7.98
CA MET A 160 -12.38 -11.81 -7.90
C MET A 160 -12.37 -13.27 -7.39
N LYS A 161 -13.39 -13.72 -6.66
CA LYS A 161 -13.51 -15.13 -6.23
C LYS A 161 -13.57 -16.11 -7.41
N GLY A 162 -14.11 -15.66 -8.55
CA GLY A 162 -14.25 -16.46 -9.76
C GLY A 162 -13.06 -16.35 -10.72
N ILE A 163 -12.09 -15.49 -10.42
CA ILE A 163 -10.94 -15.20 -11.28
C ILE A 163 -9.71 -15.88 -10.70
N ARG A 164 -8.96 -16.63 -11.51
CA ARG A 164 -7.61 -17.06 -11.12
C ARG A 164 -6.63 -15.96 -11.48
N ALA A 165 -6.08 -15.26 -10.48
CA ALA A 165 -4.85 -14.52 -10.71
C ALA A 165 -3.72 -15.52 -11.02
N GLN A 166 -3.02 -15.29 -12.12
CA GLN A 166 -1.83 -16.03 -12.56
C GLN A 166 -0.57 -15.21 -12.30
#